data_AF-A0AAE3ZU96-F1
#
_entry.id   AF-A0AAE3ZU96-F1
#
_cell.length_a   1.000
_cell.length_b   1.000
_cell.length_c   1.000
_cell.angle_alpha   90.00
_cell.angle_beta   90.00
_cell.angle_gamma   90.00
#
_symmetry.space_group_name_H-M   'P 1'
#
loop_
_entity.id
_entity.type
_entity.pdbx_description
1 polymer ?
#
loop_
_entity_poly.entity_id
_entity_poly.type
_entity_poly.pdbx_seq_one_letter_code
_entity_poly.pdbx_strand_id
1 'polypeptide(L)'
;MSLGADLLRRLYAEPPDRFTAARDAAVAEARARGDVAGAKETAALRKPVIAAWLVNLLAIRRPDLLADLAALAGEMRAAQRELRGADLRELSGQRRRLVASLVAEARTLAGAAGVSTAKLPLTEVEDTLTAALSDEEIAASVRSGRLLRPVSYAGFGEVPRPRLRLVAAPDAESPEVDDPGDEGAGAGRDGAGRARPAAGPVSATGRADGGVRGRRGGSGPRTPGGSGDPAVRPASAPGVDAEDEPAGRTVIAGRSSARKAEAARKAEDAARRALERAERAALRDRERAEADLATAEGAERAAVAAVADLSERIAALQAERNEADHEVSRRKLARKTAERAASAARRRHGDAAAALEASGATPDRGAAEPFVEPAAPFADGGRRKGAARRGRTDRGGPAKAESGA
;
A
#
# COMPACT_ATOMS: atom_id res chain seq x y z
N MET A 1 2.34 -30.79 26.35
CA MET A 1 1.94 -29.43 25.93
C MET A 1 0.44 -29.30 26.13
N SER A 2 -0.10 -28.09 26.35
CA SER A 2 -1.55 -27.90 26.47
C SER A 2 -2.23 -28.12 25.11
N LEU A 3 -3.35 -28.85 25.08
CA LEU A 3 -4.17 -29.10 23.88
C LEU A 3 -4.54 -27.80 23.13
N GLY A 4 -4.77 -26.71 23.87
CA GLY A 4 -5.03 -25.40 23.28
C GLY A 4 -3.82 -24.79 22.55
N ALA A 5 -2.59 -25.04 23.02
CA ALA A 5 -1.39 -24.56 22.33
C ALA A 5 -1.13 -25.30 21.01
N ASP A 6 -1.43 -26.61 20.96
CA ASP A 6 -1.37 -27.40 19.73
C ASP A 6 -2.48 -26.99 18.73
N LEU A 7 -3.69 -26.72 19.22
CA LEU A 7 -4.78 -26.18 18.40
C LEU A 7 -4.42 -24.81 17.79
N LEU A 8 -3.88 -23.89 18.59
CA LEU A 8 -3.46 -22.56 18.13
C LEU A 8 -2.37 -22.65 17.06
N ARG A 9 -1.37 -23.53 17.22
CA ARG A 9 -0.36 -23.77 16.19
C ARG A 9 -0.94 -24.35 14.90
N ARG A 10 -1.98 -25.21 14.97
CA ARG A 10 -2.68 -25.67 13.76
C ARG A 10 -3.44 -24.54 13.07
N LEU A 11 -4.22 -23.76 13.82
CA LEU A 11 -5.02 -22.66 13.26
C LEU A 11 -4.16 -21.56 12.62
N TYR A 12 -3.08 -21.13 13.28
CA TYR A 12 -2.20 -20.09 12.72
C TYR A 12 -1.21 -20.59 11.65
N ALA A 13 -1.12 -21.90 11.41
CA ALA A 13 -0.42 -22.47 10.26
C ALA A 13 -1.31 -22.55 9.00
N GLU A 14 -2.64 -22.60 9.15
CA GLU A 14 -3.58 -22.65 8.02
C GLU A 14 -3.60 -21.31 7.26
N PRO A 15 -3.62 -21.30 5.91
CA PRO A 15 -3.72 -20.07 5.12
C PRO A 15 -4.89 -19.17 5.56
N PRO A 16 -4.74 -17.84 5.57
CA PRO A 16 -5.76 -16.92 6.08
C PRO A 16 -7.16 -17.10 5.45
N ASP A 17 -7.25 -17.47 4.18
CA ASP A 17 -8.54 -17.69 3.51
C ASP A 17 -9.29 -18.92 4.03
N ARG A 18 -8.57 -19.88 4.63
CA ARG A 18 -9.13 -21.09 5.27
C ARG A 18 -9.21 -20.97 6.79
N PHE A 19 -8.50 -20.02 7.41
CA PHE A 19 -8.46 -19.80 8.86
C PHE A 19 -9.85 -19.75 9.51
N THR A 20 -10.79 -18.99 8.93
CA THR A 20 -12.14 -18.85 9.50
C THR A 20 -12.88 -20.20 9.53
N ALA A 21 -12.82 -20.97 8.43
CA ALA A 21 -13.46 -22.28 8.36
C ALA A 21 -12.82 -23.28 9.34
N ALA A 22 -11.49 -23.28 9.46
CA ALA A 22 -10.77 -24.13 10.41
C ALA A 22 -11.08 -23.76 11.88
N ARG A 23 -11.17 -22.46 12.18
CA ARG A 23 -11.56 -21.95 13.50
C ARG A 23 -12.99 -22.35 13.85
N ASP A 24 -13.93 -22.15 12.93
CA ASP A 24 -15.35 -22.42 13.18
C ASP A 24 -15.62 -23.93 13.32
N ALA A 25 -14.87 -24.79 12.59
CA ALA A 25 -14.85 -26.22 12.80
C ALA A 25 -14.31 -26.60 14.20
N ALA A 26 -13.20 -26.00 14.64
CA ALA A 26 -12.64 -26.23 15.98
C ALA A 26 -13.58 -25.75 17.11
N VAL A 27 -14.34 -24.66 16.89
CA VAL A 27 -15.39 -24.19 17.81
C VAL A 27 -16.54 -25.21 17.91
N ALA A 28 -16.97 -25.79 16.77
CA ALA A 28 -17.99 -26.84 16.77
C ALA A 28 -17.51 -28.11 17.49
N GLU A 29 -16.26 -28.51 17.26
CA GLU A 29 -15.63 -29.67 17.91
C GLU A 29 -15.48 -29.49 19.44
N ALA A 30 -15.09 -28.29 19.89
CA ALA A 30 -15.04 -27.95 21.32
C ALA A 30 -16.44 -28.00 21.97
N ARG A 31 -17.47 -27.44 21.31
CA ARG A 31 -18.87 -27.53 21.76
C ARG A 31 -19.37 -28.97 21.84
N ALA A 32 -19.03 -29.82 20.86
CA ALA A 32 -19.40 -31.23 20.85
C ALA A 32 -18.79 -32.02 22.03
N ARG A 33 -17.62 -31.58 22.55
CA ARG A 33 -16.99 -32.11 23.77
C ARG A 33 -17.49 -31.46 25.07
N GLY A 34 -18.42 -30.53 25.02
CA GLY A 34 -18.89 -29.77 26.18
C GLY A 34 -17.94 -28.66 26.66
N ASP A 35 -16.85 -28.38 25.93
CA ASP A 35 -15.89 -27.32 26.27
C ASP A 35 -16.38 -25.95 25.79
N VAL A 36 -17.30 -25.37 26.56
CA VAL A 36 -17.88 -24.04 26.29
C VAL A 36 -16.83 -22.92 26.41
N ALA A 37 -15.85 -23.07 27.31
CA ALA A 37 -14.80 -22.08 27.54
C ALA A 37 -13.81 -22.05 26.35
N GLY A 38 -13.22 -23.19 25.99
CA GLY A 38 -12.32 -23.30 24.85
C GLY A 38 -13.02 -23.01 23.51
N ALA A 39 -14.32 -23.31 23.37
CA ALA A 39 -15.11 -22.85 22.23
C ALA A 39 -15.21 -21.32 22.14
N LYS A 40 -15.39 -20.62 23.28
CA LYS A 40 -15.45 -19.16 23.33
C LYS A 40 -14.07 -18.52 23.05
N GLU A 41 -13.01 -19.08 23.61
CA GLU A 41 -11.63 -18.65 23.35
C GLU A 41 -11.25 -18.83 21.88
N THR A 42 -11.56 -20.00 21.31
CA THR A 42 -11.29 -20.31 19.89
C THR A 42 -12.09 -19.38 18.96
N ALA A 43 -13.35 -19.08 19.28
CA ALA A 43 -14.18 -18.15 18.51
C ALA A 43 -13.65 -16.70 18.55
N ALA A 44 -12.99 -16.29 19.64
CA ALA A 44 -12.39 -14.96 19.78
C ALA A 44 -11.10 -14.77 18.94
N LEU A 45 -10.52 -15.84 18.39
CA LEU A 45 -9.33 -15.77 17.56
C LEU A 45 -9.58 -14.98 16.27
N ARG A 46 -8.65 -14.08 15.96
CA ARG A 46 -8.68 -13.21 14.80
C ARG A 46 -7.84 -13.80 13.67
N LYS A 47 -8.32 -13.65 12.43
CA LYS A 47 -7.57 -14.00 11.23
C LYS A 47 -6.31 -13.13 11.13
N PRO A 48 -5.11 -13.71 10.94
CA PRO A 48 -3.90 -12.94 10.64
C PRO A 48 -3.91 -12.42 9.20
N VAL A 49 -3.23 -11.31 8.93
CA VAL A 49 -2.93 -10.89 7.55
C VAL A 49 -1.84 -11.78 6.94
N ILE A 50 -1.69 -11.78 5.60
CA ILE A 50 -0.78 -12.69 4.88
C ILE A 50 0.67 -12.60 5.39
N ALA A 51 1.24 -11.40 5.55
CA ALA A 51 2.61 -11.25 6.07
C ALA A 51 2.78 -11.82 7.49
N ALA A 52 1.83 -11.55 8.38
CA ALA A 52 1.84 -12.09 9.73
C ALA A 52 1.71 -13.62 9.76
N TRP A 53 0.88 -14.19 8.87
CA TRP A 53 0.77 -15.64 8.69
C TRP A 53 2.09 -16.26 8.20
N LEU A 54 2.79 -15.64 7.25
CA LEU A 54 4.10 -16.11 6.79
C LEU A 54 5.13 -16.18 7.93
N VAL A 55 5.16 -15.16 8.81
CA VAL A 55 6.04 -15.14 10.00
C VAL A 55 5.59 -16.18 11.04
N ASN A 56 4.28 -16.35 11.26
CA ASN A 56 3.77 -17.42 12.13
C ASN A 56 4.15 -18.81 11.59
N LEU A 57 4.11 -19.00 10.28
CA LEU A 57 4.45 -20.27 9.64
C LEU A 57 5.93 -20.62 9.82
N LEU A 58 6.84 -19.63 9.78
CA LEU A 58 8.22 -19.79 10.22
C LEU A 58 8.29 -20.22 11.70
N ALA A 59 7.60 -19.53 12.60
CA ALA A 59 7.62 -19.87 14.03
C ALA A 59 7.05 -21.26 14.36
N ILE A 60 6.09 -21.74 13.58
CA ILE A 60 5.41 -23.02 13.79
C ILE A 60 6.17 -24.19 13.11
N ARG A 61 6.80 -23.96 11.95
CA ARG A 61 7.44 -25.01 11.13
C ARG A 61 8.96 -25.01 11.22
N ARG A 62 9.58 -23.84 11.43
CA ARG A 62 11.04 -23.62 11.46
C ARG A 62 11.48 -22.79 12.69
N PRO A 63 11.15 -23.23 13.92
CA PRO A 63 11.56 -22.54 15.15
C PRO A 63 13.09 -22.49 15.33
N ASP A 64 13.83 -23.42 14.70
CA ASP A 64 15.27 -23.43 14.55
C ASP A 64 15.80 -22.11 13.99
N LEU A 65 15.32 -21.69 12.82
CA LEU A 65 15.81 -20.48 12.15
C LEU A 65 15.47 -19.18 12.90
N LEU A 66 14.42 -19.19 13.73
CA LEU A 66 14.10 -18.07 14.63
C LEU A 66 14.93 -18.07 15.92
N ALA A 67 15.44 -19.22 16.35
CA ALA A 67 16.42 -19.28 17.42
C ALA A 67 17.77 -18.71 16.94
N ASP A 68 18.19 -19.05 15.73
CA ASP A 68 19.39 -18.45 15.08
C ASP A 68 19.27 -16.93 14.96
N LEU A 69 18.08 -16.43 14.58
CA LEU A 69 17.79 -14.99 14.52
C LEU A 69 17.95 -14.31 15.89
N ALA A 70 17.46 -14.96 16.95
CA ALA A 70 17.57 -14.46 18.32
C ALA A 70 19.00 -14.51 18.86
N ALA A 71 19.78 -15.55 18.52
CA ALA A 71 21.20 -15.65 18.85
C ALA A 71 21.99 -14.50 18.20
N LEU A 72 21.79 -14.26 16.91
CA LEU A 72 22.42 -13.16 16.17
C LEU A 72 22.04 -11.79 16.75
N ALA A 73 20.78 -11.58 17.17
CA ALA A 73 20.38 -10.36 17.88
C ALA A 73 21.12 -10.18 19.22
N GLY A 74 21.43 -11.28 19.92
CA GLY A 74 22.26 -11.28 21.12
C GLY A 74 23.71 -10.84 20.84
N GLU A 75 24.33 -11.44 19.83
CA GLU A 75 25.70 -11.13 19.39
C GLU A 75 25.83 -9.68 18.90
N MET A 76 24.89 -9.20 18.08
CA MET A 76 24.86 -7.81 17.62
C MET A 76 24.76 -6.83 18.79
N ARG A 77 23.89 -7.08 19.78
CA ARG A 77 23.78 -6.24 20.98
C ARG A 77 25.05 -6.30 21.86
N ALA A 78 25.75 -7.43 21.92
CA ALA A 78 27.03 -7.55 22.61
C ALA A 78 28.13 -6.73 21.91
N ALA A 79 28.33 -6.92 20.61
CA ALA A 79 29.31 -6.18 19.82
C ALA A 79 29.06 -4.66 19.82
N GLN A 80 27.80 -4.23 19.90
CA GLN A 80 27.41 -2.81 20.07
C GLN A 80 27.85 -2.27 21.43
N ARG A 81 27.54 -2.97 22.54
CA ARG A 81 27.96 -2.56 23.90
C ARG A 81 29.47 -2.49 24.05
N GLU A 82 30.19 -3.38 23.39
CA GLU A 82 31.65 -3.46 23.42
C GLU A 82 32.35 -2.61 22.34
N LEU A 83 31.59 -1.84 21.55
CA LEU A 83 32.09 -0.93 20.50
C LEU A 83 32.98 -1.60 19.43
N ARG A 84 32.77 -2.88 19.15
CA ARG A 84 33.59 -3.69 18.23
C ARG A 84 33.24 -3.45 16.76
N GLY A 85 33.71 -2.34 16.19
CA GLY A 85 33.38 -1.90 14.83
C GLY A 85 33.85 -2.80 13.67
N ALA A 86 34.68 -3.82 13.92
CA ALA A 86 34.99 -4.87 12.95
C ALA A 86 33.87 -5.92 12.94
N ASP A 87 33.62 -6.54 14.10
CA ASP A 87 32.59 -7.54 14.38
C ASP A 87 31.21 -7.05 13.90
N LEU A 88 30.86 -5.78 14.15
CA LEU A 88 29.61 -5.17 13.68
C LEU A 88 29.42 -5.20 12.16
N ARG A 89 30.50 -5.10 11.37
CA ARG A 89 30.40 -5.19 9.89
C ARG A 89 30.17 -6.62 9.44
N GLU A 90 30.80 -7.59 10.11
CA GLU A 90 30.59 -9.02 9.84
C GLU A 90 29.18 -9.46 10.22
N LEU A 91 28.74 -9.16 11.45
CA LEU A 91 27.40 -9.46 11.96
C LEU A 91 26.31 -8.79 11.10
N SER A 92 26.56 -7.58 10.58
CA SER A 92 25.65 -6.94 9.60
C SER A 92 25.56 -7.71 8.27
N GLY A 93 26.63 -8.39 7.86
CA GLY A 93 26.63 -9.29 6.71
C GLY A 93 25.91 -10.60 6.99
N GLN A 94 26.11 -11.18 8.18
CA GLN A 94 25.39 -12.38 8.64
C GLN A 94 23.87 -12.11 8.74
N ARG A 95 23.47 -10.96 9.31
CA ARG A 95 22.07 -10.48 9.37
C ARG A 95 21.39 -10.53 8.01
N ARG A 96 22.00 -9.91 6.99
CA ARG A 96 21.39 -9.87 5.64
C ARG A 96 21.20 -11.26 5.05
N ARG A 97 22.17 -12.18 5.26
CA ARG A 97 22.05 -13.57 4.79
C ARG A 97 20.96 -14.35 5.51
N LEU A 98 20.91 -14.25 6.84
CA LEU A 98 19.92 -14.97 7.65
C LEU A 98 18.49 -14.49 7.38
N VAL A 99 18.27 -13.17 7.32
CA VAL A 99 16.96 -12.60 7.00
C VAL A 99 16.51 -12.99 5.58
N ALA A 100 17.40 -12.90 4.58
CA ALA A 100 17.07 -13.36 3.22
C ALA A 100 16.74 -14.87 3.17
N SER A 101 17.44 -15.70 3.95
CA SER A 101 17.16 -17.13 4.07
C SER A 101 15.77 -17.40 4.70
N LEU A 102 15.40 -16.65 5.75
CA LEU A 102 14.09 -16.75 6.39
C LEU A 102 12.96 -16.32 5.44
N VAL A 103 13.16 -15.26 4.65
CA VAL A 103 12.18 -14.80 3.65
C VAL A 103 12.01 -15.83 2.52
N ALA A 104 13.11 -16.46 2.07
CA ALA A 104 13.07 -17.55 1.10
C ALA A 104 12.34 -18.79 1.66
N GLU A 105 12.61 -19.17 2.92
CA GLU A 105 11.92 -20.27 3.60
C GLU A 105 10.42 -19.98 3.77
N ALA A 106 10.03 -18.75 4.15
CA ALA A 106 8.63 -18.35 4.23
C ALA A 106 7.91 -18.50 2.88
N ARG A 107 8.57 -18.16 1.76
CA ARG A 107 8.05 -18.37 0.41
C ARG A 107 7.88 -19.87 0.08
N THR A 108 8.85 -20.71 0.46
CA THR A 108 8.77 -22.18 0.30
C THR A 108 7.61 -22.77 1.09
N LEU A 109 7.47 -22.40 2.37
CA LEU A 109 6.39 -22.85 3.25
C LEU A 109 5.01 -22.38 2.74
N ALA A 110 4.91 -21.18 2.17
CA ALA A 110 3.67 -20.70 1.56
C ALA A 110 3.27 -21.52 0.34
N GLY A 111 4.23 -21.87 -0.53
CA GLY A 111 4.01 -22.77 -1.66
C GLY A 111 3.57 -24.16 -1.22
N ALA A 112 4.19 -24.72 -0.17
CA ALA A 112 3.80 -26.00 0.42
C ALA A 112 2.39 -25.97 1.07
N ALA A 113 1.92 -24.79 1.50
CA ALA A 113 0.55 -24.56 1.97
C ALA A 113 -0.46 -24.28 0.84
N GLY A 114 -0.04 -24.32 -0.43
CA GLY A 114 -0.91 -24.10 -1.59
C GLY A 114 -1.22 -22.63 -1.89
N VAL A 115 -0.50 -21.68 -1.30
CA VAL A 115 -0.66 -20.24 -1.56
C VAL A 115 0.26 -19.81 -2.71
N SER A 116 -0.27 -19.02 -3.65
CA SER A 116 0.51 -18.53 -4.80
C SER A 116 1.69 -17.66 -4.34
N THR A 117 2.91 -18.04 -4.74
CA THR A 117 4.13 -17.33 -4.34
C THR A 117 4.42 -16.05 -5.15
N ALA A 118 3.58 -15.73 -6.15
CA ALA A 118 3.83 -14.64 -7.09
C ALA A 118 3.53 -13.24 -6.54
N LYS A 119 2.66 -13.12 -5.52
CA LYS A 119 2.22 -11.84 -4.93
C LYS A 119 2.25 -11.86 -3.40
N LEU A 120 3.25 -12.52 -2.81
CA LEU A 120 3.43 -12.54 -1.35
C LEU A 120 4.05 -11.20 -0.87
N PRO A 121 3.59 -10.64 0.27
CA PRO A 121 4.14 -9.42 0.87
C PRO A 121 5.48 -9.72 1.58
N LEU A 122 6.49 -10.14 0.83
CA LEU A 122 7.78 -10.58 1.38
C LEU A 122 8.57 -9.43 2.02
N THR A 123 8.38 -8.19 1.59
CA THR A 123 8.96 -7.00 2.22
C THR A 123 8.44 -6.80 3.65
N GLU A 124 7.13 -6.95 3.89
CA GLU A 124 6.55 -6.85 5.24
C GLU A 124 7.06 -7.96 6.18
N VAL A 125 7.39 -9.14 5.62
CA VAL A 125 8.03 -10.24 6.35
C VAL A 125 9.47 -9.87 6.70
N GLU A 126 10.25 -9.35 5.74
CA GLU A 126 11.63 -8.88 5.96
C GLU A 126 11.71 -7.75 7.01
N ASP A 127 10.78 -6.79 6.96
CA ASP A 127 10.64 -5.71 7.93
C ASP A 127 10.35 -6.24 9.33
N THR A 128 9.45 -7.22 9.45
CA THR A 128 9.09 -7.86 10.73
C THR A 128 10.26 -8.64 11.34
N LEU A 129 11.03 -9.36 10.51
CA LEU A 129 12.24 -10.06 10.95
C LEU A 129 13.37 -9.09 11.32
N THR A 130 13.48 -7.96 10.62
CA THR A 130 14.40 -6.86 10.97
C THR A 130 14.02 -6.16 12.28
N ALA A 131 12.72 -5.97 12.53
CA ALA A 131 12.23 -5.42 13.79
C ALA A 131 12.52 -6.38 14.96
N ALA A 132 12.30 -7.68 14.78
CA ALA A 132 12.64 -8.71 15.77
C ALA A 132 14.14 -8.84 16.08
N LEU A 133 15.03 -8.42 15.17
CA LEU A 133 16.46 -8.33 15.45
C LEU A 133 16.84 -7.13 16.34
N SER A 134 15.98 -6.09 16.35
CA SER A 134 16.23 -4.81 17.03
C SER A 134 15.52 -4.72 18.38
N ASP A 135 14.39 -5.42 18.53
CA ASP A 135 13.49 -5.37 19.69
C ASP A 135 13.15 -6.78 20.19
N GLU A 136 13.31 -6.99 21.50
CA GLU A 136 13.15 -8.29 22.15
C GLU A 136 11.68 -8.67 22.42
N GLU A 137 10.79 -7.69 22.58
CA GLU A 137 9.33 -7.92 22.69
C GLU A 137 8.74 -8.29 21.32
N ILE A 138 9.20 -7.65 20.25
CA ILE A 138 8.87 -8.06 18.87
C ILE A 138 9.42 -9.47 18.60
N ALA A 139 10.65 -9.77 19.02
CA ALA A 139 11.23 -11.12 18.88
C ALA A 139 10.41 -12.19 19.63
N ALA A 140 9.97 -11.90 20.85
CA ALA A 140 9.09 -12.79 21.61
C ALA A 140 7.71 -12.96 20.92
N SER A 141 7.15 -11.88 20.38
CA SER A 141 5.88 -11.90 19.64
C SER A 141 5.98 -12.74 18.37
N VAL A 142 7.07 -12.61 17.61
CA VAL A 142 7.39 -13.46 16.44
C VAL A 142 7.50 -14.93 16.84
N ARG A 143 8.30 -15.26 17.85
CA ARG A 143 8.47 -16.65 18.34
C ARG A 143 7.18 -17.28 18.89
N SER A 144 6.19 -16.48 19.28
CA SER A 144 4.89 -16.99 19.74
C SER A 144 4.07 -17.67 18.64
N GLY A 145 4.32 -17.35 17.36
CA GLY A 145 3.55 -17.83 16.21
C GLY A 145 2.10 -17.35 16.15
N ARG A 146 1.79 -16.18 16.75
CA ARG A 146 0.42 -15.62 16.89
C ARG A 146 0.31 -14.17 16.41
N LEU A 147 1.20 -13.70 15.56
CA LEU A 147 1.12 -12.36 14.97
C LEU A 147 -0.17 -12.21 14.14
N LEU A 148 -0.84 -11.07 14.30
CA LEU A 148 -2.03 -10.72 13.53
C LEU A 148 -1.74 -9.73 12.39
N ARG A 149 -0.67 -8.94 12.53
CA ARG A 149 -0.20 -7.91 11.59
C ARG A 149 1.34 -7.95 11.51
N PRO A 150 1.96 -7.55 10.39
CA PRO A 150 3.40 -7.27 10.37
C PRO A 150 3.71 -6.13 11.34
N VAL A 151 4.98 -6.05 11.73
CA VAL A 151 5.53 -4.98 12.55
C VAL A 151 6.77 -4.47 11.82
N SER A 152 6.99 -3.16 11.74
CA SER A 152 8.19 -2.61 11.11
C SER A 152 8.92 -1.68 12.08
N TYR A 153 10.25 -1.69 12.01
CA TYR A 153 11.08 -0.83 12.84
C TYR A 153 11.31 0.50 12.11
N ALA A 154 10.55 1.53 12.50
CA ALA A 154 10.84 2.89 12.09
C ALA A 154 12.17 3.32 12.74
N GLY A 155 13.19 3.56 11.91
CA GLY A 155 14.59 3.71 12.32
C GLY A 155 14.98 4.99 13.07
N PHE A 156 14.16 5.47 13.99
CA PHE A 156 14.53 6.31 15.14
C PHE A 156 13.63 5.87 16.28
N GLY A 157 14.22 5.32 17.36
CA GLY A 157 13.52 4.46 18.31
C GLY A 157 12.19 5.02 18.79
N GLU A 158 11.19 4.15 18.89
CA GLU A 158 9.91 4.49 19.51
C GLU A 158 10.15 4.88 20.97
N VAL A 159 10.28 6.19 21.22
CA VAL A 159 10.10 6.75 22.55
C VAL A 159 8.66 6.39 22.94
N PRO A 160 8.41 5.60 24.00
CA PRO A 160 7.06 5.32 24.44
C PRO A 160 6.39 6.66 24.71
N ARG A 161 5.39 7.04 23.91
CA ARG A 161 4.84 8.40 23.93
C ARG A 161 4.46 8.75 25.37
N PRO A 162 5.20 9.64 26.05
CA PRO A 162 4.86 9.96 27.42
C PRO A 162 3.48 10.61 27.37
N ARG A 163 2.54 10.12 28.19
CA ARG A 163 1.25 10.77 28.40
C ARG A 163 1.50 12.06 29.19
N LEU A 164 2.02 13.06 28.50
CA LEU A 164 2.21 14.41 29.02
C LEU A 164 0.82 15.00 29.27
N ARG A 165 0.37 14.88 30.51
CA ARG A 165 -0.77 15.63 31.01
C ARG A 165 -0.31 17.06 31.17
N LEU A 166 -0.84 17.97 30.33
CA LEU A 166 -0.60 19.39 30.49
C LEU A 166 -1.16 19.81 31.85
N VAL A 167 -0.28 20.14 32.81
CA VAL A 167 -0.68 20.87 34.01
C VAL A 167 -0.66 22.33 33.60
N ALA A 168 -1.82 22.88 33.29
CA ALA A 168 -1.96 24.31 33.17
C ALA A 168 -1.59 24.95 34.52
N ALA A 169 -0.58 25.82 34.52
CA ALA A 169 -0.54 26.88 35.51
C ALA A 169 -1.80 27.75 35.31
N PRO A 170 -2.36 28.36 36.37
CA PRO A 170 -3.56 29.18 36.23
C PRO A 170 -3.30 30.38 35.31
N ASP A 171 -4.40 30.83 34.70
CA ASP A 171 -4.58 32.14 34.05
C ASP A 171 -3.94 32.36 32.66
N ALA A 172 -4.65 31.87 31.63
CA ALA A 172 -4.89 32.62 30.38
C ALA A 172 -6.15 32.08 29.68
N GLU A 173 -7.08 32.96 29.31
CA GLU A 173 -8.43 32.62 28.86
C GLU A 173 -8.48 31.98 27.45
N SER A 174 -9.51 31.17 27.21
CA SER A 174 -9.88 30.65 25.89
C SER A 174 -11.27 31.16 25.50
N PRO A 175 -11.49 31.68 24.28
CA PRO A 175 -12.82 31.86 23.73
C PRO A 175 -13.32 30.56 23.08
N GLU A 176 -14.59 30.23 23.34
CA GLU A 176 -15.28 29.03 22.85
C GLU A 176 -15.67 29.15 21.36
N VAL A 177 -15.73 28.00 20.66
CA VAL A 177 -16.65 27.80 19.54
C VAL A 177 -17.21 26.39 19.65
N ASP A 178 -18.52 26.30 19.86
CA ASP A 178 -19.26 25.04 20.09
C ASP A 178 -19.58 24.28 18.79
N ASP A 179 -19.73 22.97 18.93
CA ASP A 179 -20.26 22.03 17.94
C ASP A 179 -21.76 21.76 18.21
N PRO A 180 -22.68 21.92 17.24
CA PRO A 180 -24.09 21.61 17.46
C PRO A 180 -24.38 20.13 17.15
N GLY A 181 -24.59 19.35 18.22
CA GLY A 181 -24.96 17.94 18.15
C GLY A 181 -26.40 17.64 17.67
N ASP A 182 -26.65 16.35 17.44
CA ASP A 182 -27.90 15.74 16.98
C ASP A 182 -28.82 15.31 18.15
N GLU A 183 -30.10 15.02 17.83
CA GLU A 183 -31.20 14.52 18.69
C GLU A 183 -31.74 15.50 19.78
N GLY A 184 -33.05 15.67 20.02
CA GLY A 184 -34.26 15.12 19.37
C GLY A 184 -35.55 15.46 20.15
N ALA A 185 -36.72 15.32 19.50
CA ALA A 185 -38.10 15.55 20.01
C ALA A 185 -38.49 17.02 20.37
N GLY A 186 -39.75 17.46 20.25
CA GLY A 186 -40.96 16.83 19.70
C GLY A 186 -42.23 17.70 19.94
N ALA A 187 -43.25 17.55 19.09
CA ALA A 187 -44.53 18.31 19.05
C ALA A 187 -44.42 19.83 18.75
N GLY A 188 -45.36 20.48 18.05
CA GLY A 188 -46.54 19.99 17.33
C GLY A 188 -47.48 21.16 16.94
N ARG A 189 -48.43 20.87 16.02
CA ARG A 189 -49.63 21.68 15.66
C ARG A 189 -49.49 22.85 14.65
N ASP A 190 -50.28 22.67 13.57
CA ASP A 190 -51.31 23.58 13.05
C ASP A 190 -50.94 24.98 12.53
N GLY A 191 -51.12 25.22 11.21
CA GLY A 191 -51.12 26.58 10.63
C GLY A 191 -51.04 26.63 9.10
N ALA A 192 -52.14 26.96 8.42
CA ALA A 192 -52.19 27.13 6.95
C ALA A 192 -51.68 28.53 6.51
N GLY A 193 -51.11 28.66 5.30
CA GLY A 193 -50.51 29.96 4.89
C GLY A 193 -50.04 30.10 3.42
N ARG A 194 -50.92 29.82 2.47
CA ARG A 194 -50.83 30.16 1.02
C ARG A 194 -50.20 31.54 0.70
N ALA A 195 -49.14 31.61 -0.14
CA ALA A 195 -49.05 32.56 -1.27
C ALA A 195 -47.75 32.45 -2.12
N ARG A 196 -47.94 32.49 -3.45
CA ARG A 196 -46.97 32.88 -4.51
C ARG A 196 -47.11 34.41 -4.71
N PRO A 197 -46.17 35.18 -5.32
CA PRO A 197 -46.00 35.09 -6.80
C PRO A 197 -44.63 35.51 -7.41
N ALA A 198 -44.49 35.27 -8.72
CA ALA A 198 -43.90 36.13 -9.79
C ALA A 198 -42.41 36.58 -9.74
N ALA A 199 -41.68 36.76 -10.85
CA ALA A 199 -41.88 36.43 -12.28
C ALA A 199 -40.51 36.34 -13.01
N GLY A 200 -40.46 35.80 -14.24
CA GLY A 200 -39.23 35.67 -15.07
C GLY A 200 -38.87 36.92 -15.89
N PRO A 201 -38.19 36.83 -17.06
CA PRO A 201 -38.49 35.82 -18.10
C PRO A 201 -37.31 35.25 -18.97
N VAL A 202 -37.59 34.10 -19.63
CA VAL A 202 -37.18 33.55 -20.99
C VAL A 202 -35.79 33.83 -21.63
N SER A 203 -35.17 32.99 -22.48
CA SER A 203 -35.62 31.94 -23.44
C SER A 203 -34.58 30.81 -23.54
N ALA A 204 -34.91 29.51 -23.57
CA ALA A 204 -35.44 28.69 -24.70
C ALA A 204 -34.47 28.54 -25.90
N THR A 205 -34.25 27.36 -26.50
CA THR A 205 -34.88 26.02 -26.35
C THR A 205 -33.99 25.07 -25.49
N GLY A 206 -33.96 23.72 -25.50
CA GLY A 206 -34.64 22.62 -26.23
C GLY A 206 -33.74 21.35 -26.20
N ARG A 207 -34.21 20.09 -26.23
CA ARG A 207 -35.57 19.51 -26.18
C ARG A 207 -35.53 18.09 -25.55
N ALA A 208 -36.46 17.84 -24.64
CA ALA A 208 -37.10 16.60 -24.13
C ALA A 208 -36.83 15.23 -24.85
N ASP A 209 -36.89 14.06 -24.18
CA ASP A 209 -37.18 13.72 -22.77
C ASP A 209 -36.84 12.25 -22.42
N GLY A 210 -36.95 11.84 -21.14
CA GLY A 210 -37.44 10.49 -20.80
C GLY A 210 -36.49 9.45 -20.18
N GLY A 211 -35.76 9.78 -19.10
CA GLY A 211 -35.01 8.80 -18.28
C GLY A 211 -35.66 8.52 -16.92
N VAL A 212 -36.34 7.37 -16.74
CA VAL A 212 -36.92 6.95 -15.44
C VAL A 212 -36.23 5.69 -14.91
N ARG A 213 -36.10 5.64 -13.57
CA ARG A 213 -35.25 4.74 -12.79
C ARG A 213 -35.72 3.28 -12.82
N GLY A 214 -34.80 2.34 -12.98
CA GLY A 214 -35.05 0.92 -12.73
C GLY A 214 -34.82 0.54 -11.25
N ARG A 215 -35.75 -0.23 -10.66
CA ARG A 215 -35.49 -1.03 -9.45
C ARG A 215 -36.47 -2.20 -9.33
N ARG A 216 -35.94 -3.43 -9.31
CA ARG A 216 -36.47 -4.75 -8.86
C ARG A 216 -35.52 -5.81 -9.48
N GLY A 217 -35.25 -6.98 -8.92
CA GLY A 217 -35.76 -7.59 -7.68
C GLY A 217 -36.19 -9.04 -7.91
N GLY A 218 -35.28 -10.00 -7.69
CA GLY A 218 -35.55 -11.39 -7.24
C GLY A 218 -36.48 -12.36 -8.03
N SER A 219 -35.85 -13.32 -8.72
CA SER A 219 -36.01 -14.80 -8.56
C SER A 219 -37.34 -15.57 -8.77
N GLY A 220 -37.29 -16.56 -9.67
CA GLY A 220 -37.99 -17.88 -9.61
C GLY A 220 -39.36 -17.99 -10.33
N PRO A 221 -39.85 -19.21 -10.71
CA PRO A 221 -39.45 -20.55 -10.25
C PRO A 221 -39.21 -21.62 -11.38
N ARG A 222 -39.49 -22.91 -11.13
CA ARG A 222 -38.99 -24.13 -11.82
C ARG A 222 -40.04 -24.85 -12.72
N THR A 223 -39.58 -25.81 -13.51
CA THR A 223 -40.36 -26.87 -14.21
C THR A 223 -40.95 -27.91 -13.25
N PRO A 224 -42.03 -28.64 -13.65
CA PRO A 224 -41.96 -29.92 -14.39
C PRO A 224 -42.79 -29.86 -15.71
N GLY A 225 -43.19 -30.92 -16.45
CA GLY A 225 -43.10 -32.39 -16.31
C GLY A 225 -43.66 -33.11 -17.57
N GLY A 226 -44.11 -34.37 -17.48
CA GLY A 226 -44.88 -35.03 -18.56
C GLY A 226 -45.45 -36.43 -18.22
N SER A 227 -46.05 -37.07 -19.25
CA SER A 227 -46.57 -38.46 -19.35
C SER A 227 -47.95 -38.82 -18.77
N GLY A 228 -48.71 -39.67 -19.50
CA GLY A 228 -49.96 -40.33 -19.05
C GLY A 228 -51.05 -40.53 -20.13
N ASP A 229 -51.10 -41.70 -20.78
CA ASP A 229 -52.22 -42.21 -21.61
C ASP A 229 -53.33 -42.81 -20.68
N PRO A 230 -54.63 -42.96 -21.06
CA PRO A 230 -55.03 -44.14 -21.87
C PRO A 230 -56.38 -44.12 -22.69
N ALA A 231 -56.48 -45.07 -23.63
CA ALA A 231 -57.64 -45.96 -23.97
C ALA A 231 -59.02 -45.45 -24.51
N VAL A 232 -59.23 -45.66 -25.83
CA VAL A 232 -60.30 -46.46 -26.52
C VAL A 232 -61.76 -46.54 -25.96
N ARG A 233 -62.71 -45.84 -26.66
CA ARG A 233 -64.10 -46.22 -27.12
C ARG A 233 -65.20 -46.69 -26.11
N PRO A 234 -66.51 -46.73 -26.51
CA PRO A 234 -67.31 -45.85 -27.41
C PRO A 234 -68.73 -45.51 -26.84
N ALA A 235 -69.52 -44.65 -27.53
CA ALA A 235 -70.89 -44.94 -28.03
C ALA A 235 -71.77 -43.71 -28.37
N SER A 236 -72.64 -43.89 -29.38
CA SER A 236 -73.96 -43.25 -29.63
C SER A 236 -74.12 -41.76 -30.00
N ALA A 237 -74.69 -41.55 -31.20
CA ALA A 237 -75.48 -40.38 -31.66
C ALA A 237 -76.96 -40.52 -31.16
N PRO A 238 -77.98 -39.71 -31.54
CA PRO A 238 -78.09 -38.58 -32.51
C PRO A 238 -78.64 -37.27 -31.85
N GLY A 239 -79.03 -36.17 -32.52
CA GLY A 239 -79.19 -35.80 -33.94
C GLY A 239 -79.72 -34.34 -34.07
N VAL A 240 -80.44 -34.05 -35.15
CA VAL A 240 -81.18 -32.80 -35.52
C VAL A 240 -80.37 -31.57 -36.03
N ASP A 241 -80.33 -31.47 -37.35
CA ASP A 241 -80.85 -30.35 -38.17
C ASP A 241 -80.52 -28.89 -37.78
N ALA A 242 -79.57 -28.30 -38.51
CA ALA A 242 -79.60 -26.89 -38.89
C ALA A 242 -78.80 -26.68 -40.18
N GLU A 243 -79.50 -26.56 -41.30
CA GLU A 243 -78.96 -25.96 -42.54
C GLU A 243 -78.66 -24.48 -42.26
N ASP A 244 -77.39 -24.07 -42.31
CA ASP A 244 -77.01 -22.65 -42.39
C ASP A 244 -75.78 -22.50 -43.28
N GLU A 245 -75.91 -21.68 -44.33
CA GLU A 245 -75.03 -21.63 -45.50
C GLU A 245 -73.83 -20.68 -45.25
N PRO A 246 -72.56 -21.16 -45.23
CA PRO A 246 -71.43 -20.34 -44.84
C PRO A 246 -70.54 -19.88 -46.03
N ALA A 247 -71.07 -19.70 -47.24
CA ALA A 247 -70.32 -19.25 -48.42
C ALA A 247 -69.54 -17.92 -48.21
N GLY A 248 -69.93 -17.08 -47.25
CA GLY A 248 -69.21 -15.85 -46.88
C GLY A 248 -67.97 -16.05 -45.97
N ARG A 249 -67.84 -17.20 -45.30
CA ARG A 249 -66.93 -17.35 -44.14
C ARG A 249 -65.50 -17.74 -44.53
N THR A 250 -65.32 -18.47 -45.63
CA THR A 250 -64.02 -18.95 -46.13
C THR A 250 -63.14 -17.84 -46.70
N VAL A 251 -63.71 -16.87 -47.43
CA VAL A 251 -62.96 -15.73 -48.00
C VAL A 251 -62.46 -14.78 -46.89
N ILE A 252 -63.25 -14.59 -45.83
CA ILE A 252 -62.83 -13.80 -44.65
C ILE A 252 -61.72 -14.55 -43.88
N ALA A 253 -61.84 -15.86 -43.70
CA ALA A 253 -60.80 -16.69 -43.10
C ALA A 253 -59.48 -16.67 -43.91
N GLY A 254 -59.54 -16.74 -45.24
CA GLY A 254 -58.36 -16.63 -46.11
C GLY A 254 -57.68 -15.26 -46.05
N ARG A 255 -58.46 -14.17 -45.99
CA ARG A 255 -57.93 -12.81 -45.81
C ARG A 255 -57.33 -12.60 -44.41
N SER A 256 -57.90 -13.22 -43.37
CA SER A 256 -57.37 -13.13 -42.00
C SER A 256 -56.08 -13.95 -41.82
N SER A 257 -55.98 -15.13 -42.43
CA SER A 257 -54.75 -15.95 -42.41
C SER A 257 -53.61 -15.30 -43.21
N ALA A 258 -53.90 -14.71 -44.38
CA ALA A 258 -52.93 -13.95 -45.16
C ALA A 258 -52.38 -12.74 -44.38
N ARG A 259 -53.25 -11.94 -43.75
CA ARG A 259 -52.84 -10.82 -42.88
C ARG A 259 -52.01 -11.29 -41.67
N LYS A 260 -52.35 -12.44 -41.09
CA LYS A 260 -51.59 -13.03 -39.97
C LYS A 260 -50.18 -13.48 -40.41
N ALA A 261 -50.04 -14.06 -41.60
CA ALA A 261 -48.75 -14.44 -42.17
C ALA A 261 -47.90 -13.22 -42.55
N GLU A 262 -48.51 -12.16 -43.11
CA GLU A 262 -47.82 -10.90 -43.40
C GLU A 262 -47.35 -10.19 -42.11
N ALA A 263 -48.18 -10.19 -41.07
CA ALA A 263 -47.84 -9.66 -39.75
C ALA A 263 -46.69 -10.46 -39.10
N ALA A 264 -46.67 -11.78 -39.23
CA ALA A 264 -45.57 -12.63 -38.76
C ALA A 264 -44.25 -12.28 -39.45
N ARG A 265 -44.23 -12.20 -40.79
CA ARG A 265 -43.03 -11.80 -41.56
C ARG A 265 -42.54 -10.39 -41.17
N LYS A 266 -43.45 -9.44 -40.99
CA LYS A 266 -43.11 -8.09 -40.50
C LYS A 266 -42.54 -8.10 -39.08
N ALA A 267 -43.02 -8.97 -38.21
CA ALA A 267 -42.48 -9.16 -36.86
C ALA A 267 -41.09 -9.79 -36.88
N GLU A 268 -40.85 -10.79 -37.73
CA GLU A 268 -39.54 -11.41 -37.96
C GLU A 268 -38.52 -10.40 -38.53
N ASP A 269 -38.92 -9.59 -39.51
CA ASP A 269 -38.11 -8.49 -40.05
C ASP A 269 -37.79 -7.42 -38.98
N ALA A 270 -38.75 -7.08 -38.12
CA ALA A 270 -38.54 -6.15 -37.02
C ALA A 270 -37.60 -6.72 -35.96
N ALA A 271 -37.73 -8.02 -35.64
CA ALA A 271 -36.87 -8.73 -34.70
C ALA A 271 -35.42 -8.84 -35.23
N ARG A 272 -35.24 -9.20 -36.50
CA ARG A 272 -33.92 -9.23 -37.15
C ARG A 272 -33.24 -7.85 -37.09
N ARG A 273 -33.95 -6.78 -37.49
CA ARG A 273 -33.43 -5.41 -37.40
C ARG A 273 -33.14 -4.98 -35.96
N ALA A 274 -33.86 -5.52 -34.96
CA ALA A 274 -33.58 -5.25 -33.55
C ALA A 274 -32.30 -5.95 -33.08
N LEU A 275 -32.08 -7.21 -33.49
CA LEU A 275 -30.84 -7.94 -33.25
C LEU A 275 -29.63 -7.27 -33.92
N GLU A 276 -29.74 -6.88 -35.20
CA GLU A 276 -28.71 -6.12 -35.92
C GLU A 276 -28.34 -4.80 -35.21
N ARG A 277 -29.33 -4.10 -34.61
CA ARG A 277 -29.07 -2.88 -33.81
C ARG A 277 -28.40 -3.19 -32.47
N ALA A 278 -28.80 -4.28 -31.81
CA ALA A 278 -28.21 -4.71 -30.55
C ALA A 278 -26.75 -5.17 -30.72
N GLU A 279 -26.46 -5.93 -31.79
CA GLU A 279 -25.11 -6.33 -32.17
C GLU A 279 -24.22 -5.11 -32.44
N ARG A 280 -24.69 -4.15 -33.26
CA ARG A 280 -23.96 -2.89 -33.50
C ARG A 280 -23.76 -2.04 -32.24
N ALA A 281 -24.64 -2.15 -31.24
CA ALA A 281 -24.44 -1.51 -29.94
C ALA A 281 -23.35 -2.23 -29.14
N ALA A 282 -23.46 -3.56 -28.99
CA ALA A 282 -22.49 -4.38 -28.30
C ALA A 282 -21.06 -4.29 -28.90
N LEU A 283 -20.93 -4.15 -30.22
CA LEU A 283 -19.65 -3.90 -30.88
C LEU A 283 -19.03 -2.56 -30.46
N ARG A 284 -19.83 -1.48 -30.41
CA ARG A 284 -19.35 -0.15 -29.94
C ARG A 284 -19.02 -0.17 -28.45
N ASP A 285 -19.80 -0.88 -27.64
CA ASP A 285 -19.51 -1.03 -26.21
C ASP A 285 -18.22 -1.81 -25.98
N ARG A 286 -17.93 -2.84 -26.80
CA ARG A 286 -16.66 -3.57 -26.81
C ARG A 286 -15.49 -2.68 -27.25
N GLU A 287 -15.61 -1.97 -28.36
CA GLU A 287 -14.58 -1.04 -28.86
C GLU A 287 -14.24 0.03 -27.83
N ARG A 288 -15.26 0.56 -27.13
CA ARG A 288 -15.07 1.50 -26.03
C ARG A 288 -14.34 0.86 -24.84
N ALA A 289 -14.76 -0.34 -24.42
CA ALA A 289 -14.10 -1.04 -23.31
C ALA A 289 -12.63 -1.40 -23.63
N GLU A 290 -12.32 -1.72 -24.89
CA GLU A 290 -10.95 -1.96 -25.36
C GLU A 290 -10.11 -0.67 -25.37
N ALA A 291 -10.69 0.48 -25.75
CA ALA A 291 -10.03 1.78 -25.66
C ALA A 291 -9.81 2.25 -24.20
N ASP A 292 -10.79 2.04 -23.33
CA ASP A 292 -10.68 2.33 -21.89
C ASP A 292 -9.60 1.44 -21.24
N LEU A 293 -9.51 0.16 -21.62
CA LEU A 293 -8.45 -0.76 -21.18
C LEU A 293 -7.06 -0.31 -21.66
N ALA A 294 -6.90 0.00 -22.95
CA ALA A 294 -5.63 0.47 -23.50
C ALA A 294 -5.14 1.77 -22.83
N THR A 295 -6.09 2.64 -22.45
CA THR A 295 -5.82 3.86 -21.66
C THR A 295 -5.35 3.53 -20.25
N ALA A 296 -6.02 2.59 -19.57
CA ALA A 296 -5.64 2.13 -18.23
C ALA A 296 -4.25 1.48 -18.19
N GLU A 297 -3.94 0.61 -19.15
CA GLU A 297 -2.59 0.03 -19.29
C GLU A 297 -1.53 1.10 -19.59
N GLY A 298 -1.88 2.12 -20.38
CA GLY A 298 -1.00 3.27 -20.64
C GLY A 298 -0.67 4.03 -19.36
N ALA A 299 -1.67 4.28 -18.52
CA ALA A 299 -1.50 4.90 -17.21
C ALA A 299 -0.69 4.03 -16.24
N GLU A 300 -0.89 2.70 -16.23
CA GLU A 300 -0.09 1.76 -15.43
C GLU A 300 1.38 1.81 -15.84
N ARG A 301 1.68 1.69 -17.15
CA ARG A 301 3.05 1.77 -17.67
C ARG A 301 3.72 3.11 -17.32
N ALA A 302 2.99 4.22 -17.40
CA ALA A 302 3.48 5.54 -17.02
C ALA A 302 3.77 5.65 -15.52
N ALA A 303 2.90 5.10 -14.66
CA ALA A 303 3.11 5.07 -13.21
C ALA A 303 4.33 4.22 -12.82
N VAL A 304 4.52 3.05 -13.44
CA VAL A 304 5.70 2.20 -13.23
C VAL A 304 6.99 2.94 -13.63
N ALA A 305 6.99 3.64 -14.78
CA ALA A 305 8.12 4.45 -15.21
C ALA A 305 8.44 5.60 -14.23
N ALA A 306 7.42 6.26 -13.68
CA ALA A 306 7.59 7.31 -12.68
C ALA A 306 8.20 6.78 -11.37
N VAL A 307 7.82 5.57 -10.92
CA VAL A 307 8.42 4.93 -9.73
C VAL A 307 9.89 4.59 -9.97
N ALA A 308 10.27 4.17 -11.19
CA ALA A 308 11.66 3.91 -11.54
C ALA A 308 12.53 5.19 -11.50
N ASP A 309 12.06 6.29 -12.12
CA ASP A 309 12.72 7.60 -12.08
C ASP A 309 12.86 8.15 -10.65
N LEU A 310 11.82 8.03 -9.81
CA LEU A 310 11.92 8.41 -8.39
C LEU A 310 12.94 7.55 -7.63
N SER A 311 13.04 6.25 -7.94
CA SER A 311 14.01 5.35 -7.32
C SER A 311 15.46 5.71 -7.70
N GLU A 312 15.70 6.07 -8.96
CA GLU A 312 17.01 6.56 -9.43
C GLU A 312 17.40 7.87 -8.74
N ARG A 313 16.46 8.82 -8.60
CA ARG A 313 16.69 10.09 -7.87
C ARG A 313 17.01 9.85 -6.39
N ILE A 314 16.33 8.90 -5.73
CA ILE A 314 16.63 8.53 -4.34
C ILE A 314 18.04 7.95 -4.24
N ALA A 315 18.45 7.08 -5.17
CA ALA A 315 19.80 6.51 -5.20
C ALA A 315 20.88 7.59 -5.39
N ALA A 316 20.66 8.56 -6.28
CA ALA A 316 21.55 9.71 -6.47
C ALA A 316 21.69 10.57 -5.20
N LEU A 317 20.57 10.97 -4.58
CA LEU A 317 20.58 11.74 -3.33
C LEU A 317 21.24 10.99 -2.17
N GLN A 318 21.10 9.66 -2.12
CA GLN A 318 21.81 8.83 -1.13
C GLN A 318 23.32 8.80 -1.37
N ALA A 319 23.78 8.79 -2.62
CA ALA A 319 25.20 8.88 -2.96
C ALA A 319 25.80 10.24 -2.57
N GLU A 320 25.12 11.35 -2.90
CA GLU A 320 25.52 12.71 -2.50
C GLU A 320 25.61 12.86 -0.97
N ARG A 321 24.62 12.34 -0.23
CA ARG A 321 24.64 12.32 1.24
C ARG A 321 25.87 11.57 1.77
N ASN A 322 26.17 10.38 1.23
CA ASN A 322 27.32 9.59 1.66
C ASN A 322 28.65 10.32 1.41
N GLU A 323 28.78 11.03 0.28
CA GLU A 323 29.96 11.87 0.00
C GLU A 323 30.07 13.02 1.02
N ALA A 324 28.97 13.69 1.35
CA ALA A 324 28.94 14.72 2.39
C ALA A 324 29.33 14.19 3.78
N ASP A 325 28.84 13.00 4.17
CA ASP A 325 29.19 12.33 5.44
C ASP A 325 30.68 11.97 5.49
N HIS A 326 31.24 11.50 4.37
CA HIS A 326 32.68 11.27 4.24
C HIS A 326 33.49 12.56 4.34
N GLU A 327 33.05 13.66 3.72
CA GLU A 327 33.72 14.96 3.83
C GLU A 327 33.67 15.52 5.27
N VAL A 328 32.51 15.47 5.93
CA VAL A 328 32.39 15.82 7.37
C VAL A 328 33.36 14.99 8.22
N SER A 329 33.49 13.70 7.92
CA SER A 329 34.43 12.80 8.60
C SER A 329 35.90 13.19 8.35
N ARG A 330 36.27 13.52 7.10
CA ARG A 330 37.61 14.05 6.76
C ARG A 330 37.90 15.34 7.52
N ARG A 331 36.96 16.29 7.55
CA ARG A 331 37.09 17.57 8.27
C ARG A 331 37.25 17.38 9.78
N LYS A 332 36.47 16.48 10.39
CA LYS A 332 36.60 16.13 11.82
C LYS A 332 37.99 15.54 12.14
N LEU A 333 38.51 14.66 11.29
CA LEU A 333 39.86 14.10 11.45
C LEU A 333 40.94 15.19 11.31
N ALA A 334 40.86 16.02 10.27
CA ALA A 334 41.79 17.13 10.04
C ALA A 334 41.82 18.13 11.23
N ARG A 335 40.65 18.45 11.79
CA ARG A 335 40.52 19.27 13.00
C ARG A 335 41.23 18.63 14.20
N LYS A 336 40.98 17.33 14.45
CA LYS A 336 41.63 16.57 15.54
C LYS A 336 43.14 16.47 15.39
N THR A 337 43.67 16.38 14.16
CA THR A 337 45.11 16.43 13.91
C THR A 337 45.70 17.83 14.17
N ALA A 338 45.00 18.89 13.78
CA ALA A 338 45.42 20.28 14.06
C ALA A 338 45.38 20.60 15.57
N GLU A 339 44.34 20.19 16.29
CA GLU A 339 44.23 20.31 17.76
C GLU A 339 45.42 19.66 18.48
N ARG A 340 45.82 18.46 18.04
CA ARG A 340 46.99 17.74 18.57
C ARG A 340 48.30 18.48 18.27
N ALA A 341 48.48 18.97 17.04
CA ALA A 341 49.66 19.73 16.64
C ALA A 341 49.80 21.04 17.43
N ALA A 342 48.71 21.80 17.59
CA ALA A 342 48.67 23.02 18.39
C ALA A 342 48.96 22.75 19.88
N SER A 343 48.48 21.62 20.42
CA SER A 343 48.77 21.22 21.80
C SER A 343 50.22 20.80 22.00
N ALA A 344 50.84 20.13 21.02
CA ALA A 344 52.27 19.82 21.04
C ALA A 344 53.16 21.07 20.87
N ALA A 345 52.72 22.05 20.06
CA ALA A 345 53.40 23.34 19.94
C ALA A 345 53.37 24.13 21.27
N ARG A 346 52.21 24.19 21.93
CA ARG A 346 52.07 24.84 23.25
C ARG A 346 52.94 24.20 24.32
N ARG A 347 53.07 22.87 24.35
CA ARG A 347 54.02 22.19 25.26
C ARG A 347 55.46 22.61 24.99
N ARG A 348 55.95 22.46 23.75
CA ARG A 348 57.32 22.86 23.37
C ARG A 348 57.65 24.33 23.71
N HIS A 349 56.67 25.23 23.57
CA HIS A 349 56.83 26.62 24.00
C HIS A 349 56.98 26.74 25.52
N GLY A 350 56.14 26.04 26.30
CA GLY A 350 56.27 25.99 27.76
C GLY A 350 57.60 25.41 28.22
N ASP A 351 58.03 24.31 27.61
CA ASP A 351 59.32 23.66 27.89
C ASP A 351 60.49 24.61 27.61
N ALA A 352 60.45 25.35 26.48
CA ALA A 352 61.47 26.34 26.12
C ALA A 352 61.46 27.58 27.04
N ALA A 353 60.29 28.06 27.46
CA ALA A 353 60.17 29.17 28.40
C ALA A 353 60.74 28.81 29.78
N ALA A 354 60.41 27.62 30.29
CA ALA A 354 60.97 27.10 31.55
C ALA A 354 62.49 26.92 31.48
N ALA A 355 63.04 26.49 30.34
CA ALA A 355 64.48 26.40 30.12
C ALA A 355 65.18 27.77 30.12
N LEU A 356 64.54 28.81 29.56
CA LEU A 356 65.03 30.19 29.62
C LEU A 356 65.04 30.72 31.05
N GLU A 357 63.95 30.54 31.80
CA GLU A 357 63.88 30.94 33.23
C GLU A 357 64.94 30.23 34.07
N ALA A 358 65.10 28.91 33.90
CA ALA A 358 66.09 28.10 34.61
C ALA A 358 67.55 28.47 34.28
N SER A 359 67.81 29.09 33.12
CA SER A 359 69.16 29.50 32.72
C SER A 359 69.69 30.72 33.49
N GLY A 360 68.85 31.41 34.27
CA GLY A 360 69.21 32.64 34.98
C GLY A 360 69.48 33.84 34.06
N ALA A 361 69.20 33.71 32.76
CA ALA A 361 69.36 34.76 31.76
C ALA A 361 68.27 35.84 31.94
N THR A 362 68.46 36.72 32.91
CA THR A 362 67.83 38.04 32.90
C THR A 362 68.20 38.70 31.56
N PRO A 363 67.26 39.03 30.67
CA PRO A 363 67.60 39.67 29.42
C PRO A 363 68.18 41.06 29.75
N ASP A 364 69.47 41.24 29.44
CA ASP A 364 70.13 42.52 29.58
C ASP A 364 69.35 43.56 28.76
N ARG A 365 68.83 44.60 29.43
CA ARG A 365 68.22 45.76 28.76
C ARG A 365 69.31 46.73 28.32
N GLY A 366 70.32 46.19 27.64
CA GLY A 366 71.41 46.93 27.03
C GLY A 366 71.03 47.44 25.64
N ALA A 367 71.03 48.76 25.49
CA ALA A 367 70.99 49.49 24.22
C ALA A 367 69.88 49.11 23.20
N ALA A 368 68.75 49.81 23.28
CA ALA A 368 67.87 49.96 22.12
C ALA A 368 68.46 50.99 21.14
N GLU A 369 69.13 50.52 20.08
CA GLU A 369 69.37 51.36 18.89
C GLU A 369 68.16 51.29 17.93
N PRO A 370 67.79 52.40 17.28
CA PRO A 370 66.64 52.43 16.37
C PRO A 370 66.98 51.74 15.04
N PHE A 371 66.44 50.54 14.83
CA PHE A 371 66.53 49.84 13.54
C PHE A 371 65.72 50.58 12.47
N VAL A 372 66.42 51.09 11.44
CA VAL A 372 65.82 51.78 10.30
C VAL A 372 65.22 50.76 9.32
N GLU A 373 63.96 50.99 8.94
CA GLU A 373 63.18 50.15 8.03
C GLU A 373 63.73 50.17 6.59
N PRO A 374 64.14 49.03 6.00
CA PRO A 374 64.50 48.96 4.59
C PRO A 374 63.24 48.75 3.72
N ALA A 375 63.01 49.66 2.78
CA ALA A 375 61.86 49.60 1.87
C ALA A 375 61.84 48.32 1.00
N ALA A 376 60.71 47.62 0.99
CA ALA A 376 60.52 46.43 0.18
C ALA A 376 60.28 46.77 -1.31
N PRO A 377 60.99 46.13 -2.27
CA PRO A 377 60.67 46.27 -3.68
C PRO A 377 59.41 45.48 -4.06
N PHE A 378 58.53 46.14 -4.81
CA PHE A 378 57.35 45.54 -5.45
C PHE A 378 57.77 44.38 -6.40
N ALA A 379 57.18 43.19 -6.24
CA ALA A 379 57.37 42.07 -7.17
C ALA A 379 56.08 41.23 -7.37
N ASP A 380 55.38 41.58 -8.45
CA ASP A 380 54.46 40.78 -9.29
C ASP A 380 53.56 39.68 -8.67
N GLY A 381 52.27 40.00 -8.55
CA GLY A 381 51.19 39.05 -8.24
C GLY A 381 50.73 38.23 -9.46
N GLY A 382 51.51 37.21 -9.83
CA GLY A 382 51.20 36.29 -10.93
C GLY A 382 49.87 35.54 -10.78
N ARG A 383 48.83 35.97 -11.51
CA ARG A 383 47.49 35.36 -11.50
C ARG A 383 47.51 33.92 -12.04
N ARG A 384 47.35 32.92 -11.17
CA ARG A 384 47.00 31.56 -11.62
C ARG A 384 45.50 31.47 -11.95
N LYS A 385 45.17 31.43 -13.25
CA LYS A 385 43.81 31.18 -13.74
C LYS A 385 43.30 29.82 -13.26
N GLY A 386 42.16 29.78 -12.58
CA GLY A 386 41.44 28.55 -12.29
C GLY A 386 40.84 27.94 -13.56
N ALA A 387 41.22 26.72 -13.91
CA ALA A 387 40.66 25.99 -15.05
C ALA A 387 39.34 25.31 -14.66
N ALA A 388 38.21 26.00 -14.87
CA ALA A 388 36.88 25.41 -14.71
C ALA A 388 36.55 24.50 -15.92
N ARG A 389 36.80 23.19 -15.78
CA ARG A 389 36.57 22.19 -16.83
C ARG A 389 35.10 21.75 -16.87
N ARG A 390 34.24 22.50 -17.58
CA ARG A 390 32.88 22.04 -17.95
C ARG A 390 32.90 21.35 -19.31
N GLY A 391 32.67 20.02 -19.36
CA GLY A 391 32.05 19.39 -20.53
C GLY A 391 30.53 19.52 -20.35
N ARG A 392 29.72 19.98 -21.31
CA ARG A 392 29.52 19.53 -22.70
C ARG A 392 28.94 18.11 -22.78
N THR A 393 27.61 18.04 -22.90
CA THR A 393 26.95 17.32 -23.99
C THR A 393 25.84 18.21 -24.53
N ASP A 394 26.01 18.64 -25.76
CA ASP A 394 25.02 19.41 -26.52
C ASP A 394 24.02 18.42 -27.15
N ARG A 395 22.71 18.69 -27.07
CA ARG A 395 21.68 17.80 -27.65
C ARG A 395 21.10 18.48 -28.88
N GLY A 396 21.82 18.38 -30.00
CA GLY A 396 21.40 18.94 -31.27
C GLY A 396 20.08 18.33 -31.76
N GLY A 397 19.11 19.19 -32.06
CA GLY A 397 17.91 18.84 -32.81
C GLY A 397 17.87 19.64 -34.12
N PRO A 398 17.69 19.00 -35.29
CA PRO A 398 17.60 19.73 -36.55
C PRO A 398 16.18 20.27 -36.81
N ALA A 399 16.13 21.59 -36.98
CA ALA A 399 15.36 22.36 -37.96
C ALA A 399 13.96 21.86 -38.42
N LYS A 400 12.96 22.74 -38.19
CA LYS A 400 11.91 22.99 -39.18
C LYS A 400 12.39 24.07 -40.15
N ALA A 401 12.19 23.84 -41.45
CA ALA A 401 12.03 24.84 -42.51
C ALA A 401 11.00 24.21 -43.46
N GLU A 402 9.75 24.70 -43.48
CA GLU A 402 9.25 25.79 -44.32
C GLU A 402 8.77 25.31 -45.69
N SER A 403 7.76 26.00 -46.21
CA SER A 403 6.93 25.59 -47.35
C SER A 403 7.14 26.48 -48.56
N GLY A 404 6.94 25.93 -49.77
CA GLY A 404 6.42 26.73 -50.89
C GLY A 404 7.04 26.44 -52.25
N ALA A 405 6.35 25.61 -53.04
CA ALA A 405 6.12 25.74 -54.49
C ALA A 405 5.14 24.64 -54.93
#